data_AF-A0A7W1DEJ6-F1
#
_entry.id   AF-A0A7W1DEJ6-F1
#
_cell.length_a   1.000
_cell.length_b   1.000
_cell.length_c   1.000
_cell.angle_alpha   90.00
_cell.angle_beta   90.00
_cell.angle_gamma   90.00
#
_symmetry.space_group_name_H-M   'P 1'
#
loop_
_entity.id
_entity.type
_entity.pdbx_description
1 polymer ?
#
loop_
_entity_poly.entity_id
_entity_poly.type
_entity_poly.pdbx_seq_one_letter_code
_entity_poly.pdbx_strand_id
1 'polypeptide(L)'
;MKLRSTFFGSLLLTILLVSGTFAQNETASKVNPKTSNDIKTTLAGKAVRVENIEQGVAEALTLIEDNHVNGKKLDYNELFKTAIDTMLHTLDPHSNYFDAKEFDQFRTDQNSQYFGIGATIGDLSDADGKVIATYIKATFDGAPANRAGLLYGDKIVDVNGVSMLGKSLIEVRNFLRGPRGTPAKITVERYGSGKREMVEIIRDAVSQPSIPEVYMIRPGVGYIAMKGGFNQTTYAEFIQAMRELKAQGMKQLVLDLRDNGGGLVSQAYRVANTFLSAGQTIFTQKGRIDGANAPPYRADNKTPDETPVVVLVNRNTASASEILAGALQDHDRALIVGENTFG
;
A
#
# COMPACT_ATOMS: atom_id res chain seq x y z
N MET A 1 -22.83 29.03 -32.97
CA MET A 1 -21.44 28.63 -32.74
C MET A 1 -21.39 27.87 -31.40
N LYS A 2 -21.52 26.53 -31.42
CA LYS A 2 -21.48 25.68 -30.22
C LYS A 2 -20.13 24.94 -30.24
N LEU A 3 -19.23 25.28 -29.32
CA LEU A 3 -18.02 24.49 -29.08
C LEU A 3 -18.42 23.24 -28.27
N ARG A 4 -18.19 22.05 -28.85
CA ARG A 4 -18.17 20.78 -28.12
C ARG A 4 -16.77 20.61 -27.55
N SER A 5 -16.64 20.57 -26.22
CA SER A 5 -15.40 20.16 -25.55
C SER A 5 -15.37 18.63 -25.48
N THR A 6 -14.53 18.01 -26.29
CA THR A 6 -14.13 16.60 -26.14
C THR A 6 -13.08 16.52 -25.03
N PHE A 7 -13.44 15.95 -23.89
CA PHE A 7 -12.52 15.62 -22.80
C PHE A 7 -11.89 14.26 -23.10
N PHE A 8 -10.60 14.22 -23.41
CA PHE A 8 -9.82 12.99 -23.50
C PHE A 8 -9.38 12.60 -22.08
N GLY A 9 -9.79 11.43 -21.60
CA GLY A 9 -9.21 10.81 -20.42
C GLY A 9 -7.74 10.46 -20.69
N SER A 10 -6.84 10.95 -19.85
CA SER A 10 -5.40 10.70 -19.95
C SER A 10 -5.05 9.34 -19.33
N LEU A 11 -4.56 8.41 -20.14
CA LEU A 11 -3.91 7.19 -19.67
C LEU A 11 -2.58 7.58 -18.98
N LEU A 12 -2.51 7.49 -17.65
CA LEU A 12 -1.27 7.75 -16.91
C LEU A 12 -0.79 6.46 -16.24
N LEU A 13 0.21 5.82 -16.83
CA LEU A 13 0.93 4.71 -16.22
C LEU A 13 1.80 5.29 -15.08
N THR A 14 1.41 5.02 -13.84
CA THR A 14 2.10 5.57 -12.66
C THR A 14 3.39 4.77 -12.42
N ILE A 15 4.51 5.32 -12.87
CA ILE A 15 5.84 4.88 -12.44
C ILE A 15 6.21 5.75 -11.24
N LEU A 16 6.51 5.11 -10.10
CA LEU A 16 7.08 5.77 -8.92
C LEU A 16 8.46 6.36 -9.29
N LEU A 17 8.44 7.61 -9.73
CA LEU A 17 9.62 8.42 -10.01
C LEU A 17 10.00 9.17 -8.74
N VAL A 18 11.11 8.78 -8.11
CA VAL A 18 11.83 9.64 -7.18
C VAL A 18 12.61 10.64 -8.03
N SER A 19 12.13 11.87 -8.14
CA SER A 19 12.75 12.91 -8.95
C SER A 19 14.03 13.43 -8.28
N GLY A 20 15.19 13.17 -8.88
CA GLY A 20 16.45 13.85 -8.61
C GLY A 20 16.96 14.50 -9.90
N THR A 21 17.03 15.84 -9.92
CA THR A 21 17.57 16.63 -11.03
C THR A 21 19.10 16.65 -10.96
N PHE A 22 19.82 16.22 -12.00
CA PHE A 22 21.12 16.79 -12.42
C PHE A 22 21.48 16.34 -13.85
N ALA A 23 22.21 17.18 -14.57
CA ALA A 23 22.41 17.13 -16.01
C ALA A 23 23.77 16.53 -16.45
N GLN A 24 23.76 16.11 -17.73
CA GLN A 24 24.84 16.04 -18.74
C GLN A 24 25.60 14.72 -19.05
N ASN A 25 25.44 14.36 -20.34
CA ASN A 25 26.37 13.86 -21.37
C ASN A 25 27.26 12.63 -21.10
N GLU A 26 27.12 11.59 -21.94
CA GLU A 26 28.06 11.36 -23.05
C GLU A 26 27.62 10.22 -24.01
N THR A 27 28.28 10.28 -25.17
CA THR A 27 28.15 9.64 -26.49
C THR A 27 27.92 8.12 -26.60
N ALA A 28 27.07 7.72 -27.55
CA ALA A 28 26.90 6.33 -28.01
C ALA A 28 27.75 6.01 -29.25
N SER A 29 28.44 4.86 -29.22
CA SER A 29 29.08 4.23 -30.38
C SER A 29 28.20 3.11 -30.93
N LYS A 30 27.97 3.14 -32.25
CA LYS A 30 27.22 2.13 -33.02
C LYS A 30 28.12 0.96 -33.37
N VAL A 31 27.66 -0.28 -33.15
CA VAL A 31 28.06 -1.42 -33.98
C VAL A 31 26.86 -2.33 -34.22
N ASN A 32 26.60 -2.59 -35.49
CA ASN A 32 25.63 -3.57 -36.01
C ASN A 32 26.44 -4.81 -36.44
N PRO A 33 25.90 -6.03 -36.33
CA PRO A 33 26.14 -6.98 -37.42
C PRO A 33 24.91 -7.74 -37.89
N LYS A 34 25.01 -8.11 -39.16
CA LYS A 34 24.00 -8.72 -40.03
C LYS A 34 23.77 -10.21 -39.75
N THR A 35 22.50 -10.59 -39.93
CA THR A 35 21.93 -11.79 -40.59
C THR A 35 22.55 -13.18 -40.41
N SER A 36 21.71 -14.13 -39.97
CA SER A 36 21.63 -15.46 -40.58
C SER A 36 20.16 -15.90 -40.64
N ASN A 37 19.61 -15.98 -41.84
CA ASN A 37 18.35 -16.63 -42.14
C ASN A 37 18.50 -18.15 -42.09
N ASP A 38 17.36 -18.82 -41.98
CA ASP A 38 17.12 -20.25 -42.20
C ASP A 38 17.41 -21.16 -41.00
N ILE A 39 16.46 -21.17 -40.07
CA ILE A 39 15.73 -22.34 -39.52
C ILE A 39 14.70 -21.75 -38.55
N LYS A 40 13.50 -21.42 -39.04
CA LYS A 40 12.27 -21.23 -38.22
C LYS A 40 11.03 -21.10 -39.12
N THR A 41 10.92 -21.98 -40.09
CA THR A 41 9.68 -22.14 -40.88
C THR A 41 8.88 -23.30 -40.31
N THR A 42 8.24 -23.07 -39.17
CA THR A 42 7.01 -23.74 -38.72
C THR A 42 6.63 -23.15 -37.35
N LEU A 43 5.40 -22.61 -37.24
CA LEU A 43 4.84 -21.80 -36.12
C LEU A 43 4.87 -20.27 -36.28
N ALA A 44 4.95 -19.73 -37.50
CA ALA A 44 4.50 -18.35 -37.74
C ALA A 44 2.97 -18.31 -37.83
N GLY A 45 2.28 -18.38 -36.69
CA GLY A 45 0.95 -17.82 -36.58
C GLY A 45 1.05 -16.34 -36.96
N LYS A 46 0.30 -15.90 -37.97
CA LYS A 46 0.29 -14.50 -38.42
C LYS A 46 0.16 -13.60 -37.19
N ALA A 47 1.15 -12.73 -36.95
CA ALA A 47 1.04 -11.69 -35.93
C ALA A 47 -0.28 -10.94 -36.19
N VAL A 48 -1.18 -10.97 -35.22
CA VAL A 48 -2.44 -10.21 -35.30
C VAL A 48 -2.04 -8.74 -35.38
N ARG A 49 -2.38 -8.08 -36.48
CA ARG A 49 -2.14 -6.64 -36.64
C ARG A 49 -3.08 -5.87 -35.72
N VAL A 50 -2.60 -4.80 -35.10
CA VAL A 50 -3.38 -3.96 -34.17
C VAL A 50 -4.70 -3.50 -34.80
N GLU A 51 -4.69 -3.16 -36.08
CA GLU A 51 -5.89 -2.78 -36.85
C GLU A 51 -6.99 -3.86 -36.87
N ASN A 52 -6.60 -5.15 -36.85
CA ASN A 52 -7.56 -6.27 -36.79
C ASN A 52 -8.13 -6.46 -35.38
N ILE A 53 -7.43 -5.96 -34.35
CA ILE A 53 -7.86 -6.05 -32.94
C ILE A 53 -8.92 -4.99 -32.68
N GLU A 54 -8.73 -3.75 -33.14
CA GLU A 54 -9.73 -2.68 -32.96
C GLU A 54 -11.07 -3.04 -33.61
N GLN A 55 -11.03 -3.59 -34.83
CA GLN A 55 -12.22 -4.07 -35.52
C GLN A 55 -12.86 -5.26 -34.80
N GLY A 56 -12.07 -6.23 -34.34
CA GLY A 56 -12.57 -7.39 -33.61
C GLY A 56 -13.23 -7.02 -32.27
N VAL A 57 -12.68 -6.03 -31.56
CA VAL A 57 -13.29 -5.53 -30.32
C VAL A 57 -14.61 -4.81 -30.61
N ALA A 58 -14.66 -3.97 -31.65
CA ALA A 58 -15.89 -3.27 -32.04
C ALA A 58 -17.00 -4.25 -32.49
N GLU A 59 -16.64 -5.27 -33.26
CA GLU A 59 -17.56 -6.33 -33.67
C GLU A 59 -18.07 -7.13 -32.47
N ALA A 60 -17.19 -7.50 -31.55
CA ALA A 60 -17.57 -8.22 -30.33
C ALA A 60 -18.55 -7.40 -29.47
N LEU A 61 -18.31 -6.10 -29.29
CA LEU A 61 -19.22 -5.22 -28.56
C LEU A 61 -20.60 -5.16 -29.21
N THR A 62 -20.65 -5.03 -30.54
CA THR A 62 -21.91 -5.01 -31.30
C THR A 62 -22.68 -6.32 -31.13
N LEU A 63 -22.00 -7.46 -31.27
CA LEU A 63 -22.62 -8.76 -31.10
C LEU A 63 -23.15 -8.97 -29.67
N ILE A 64 -22.44 -8.50 -28.65
CA ILE A 64 -22.91 -8.56 -27.25
C ILE A 64 -24.12 -7.66 -27.05
N GLU A 65 -24.09 -6.44 -27.55
CA GLU A 65 -25.20 -5.48 -27.42
C GLU A 65 -26.49 -6.02 -28.04
N ASP A 66 -26.38 -6.64 -29.22
CA ASP A 66 -27.52 -7.14 -29.99
C ASP A 66 -28.07 -8.49 -29.51
N ASN A 67 -27.20 -9.38 -29.00
CA ASN A 67 -27.58 -10.78 -28.74
C ASN A 67 -27.62 -11.16 -27.26
N HIS A 68 -26.94 -10.43 -26.37
CA HIS A 68 -26.96 -10.74 -24.94
C HIS A 68 -28.23 -10.19 -24.29
N VAL A 69 -28.84 -10.95 -23.37
CA VAL A 69 -30.09 -10.55 -22.65
C VAL A 69 -29.98 -9.20 -21.93
N ASN A 70 -28.75 -8.81 -21.55
CA ASN A 70 -28.42 -7.53 -20.92
C ASN A 70 -27.55 -6.61 -21.80
N GLY A 71 -27.39 -6.90 -23.10
CA GLY A 71 -26.48 -6.18 -24.00
C GLY A 71 -26.73 -4.66 -24.07
N LYS A 72 -28.00 -4.24 -24.03
CA LYS A 72 -28.38 -2.81 -24.02
C LYS A 72 -28.15 -2.08 -22.68
N LYS A 73 -27.69 -2.79 -21.64
CA LYS A 73 -27.44 -2.26 -20.30
C LYS A 73 -25.95 -2.24 -19.95
N LEU A 74 -25.07 -2.38 -20.92
CA LEU A 74 -23.63 -2.36 -20.70
C LEU A 74 -23.20 -1.00 -20.10
N ASP A 75 -22.43 -1.07 -19.01
CA ASP A 75 -21.64 0.07 -18.54
C ASP A 75 -20.29 0.03 -19.26
N TYR A 76 -20.13 0.87 -20.27
CA TYR A 76 -18.90 0.92 -21.04
C TYR A 76 -17.69 1.33 -20.20
N ASN A 77 -17.86 2.15 -19.15
CA ASN A 77 -16.72 2.54 -18.30
C ASN A 77 -16.19 1.34 -17.51
N GLU A 78 -17.08 0.57 -16.90
CA GLU A 78 -16.72 -0.66 -16.17
C GLU A 78 -16.12 -1.71 -17.11
N LEU A 79 -16.70 -1.87 -18.30
CA LEU A 79 -16.22 -2.82 -19.31
C LEU A 79 -14.81 -2.48 -19.80
N PHE A 80 -14.56 -1.22 -20.17
CA PHE A 80 -13.23 -0.79 -20.61
C PHE A 80 -12.19 -0.93 -19.50
N LYS A 81 -12.54 -0.53 -18.28
CA LYS A 81 -11.66 -0.71 -17.12
C LYS A 81 -11.29 -2.18 -16.91
N THR A 82 -12.29 -3.06 -16.88
CA THR A 82 -12.08 -4.51 -16.69
C THR A 82 -11.18 -5.08 -17.79
N ALA A 83 -11.37 -4.66 -19.04
CA ALA A 83 -10.52 -5.07 -20.14
C ALA A 83 -9.06 -4.61 -19.96
N ILE A 84 -8.84 -3.35 -19.57
CA ILE A 84 -7.49 -2.81 -19.31
C ILE A 84 -6.84 -3.52 -18.12
N ASP A 85 -7.54 -3.68 -17.00
CA ASP A 85 -7.04 -4.39 -15.82
C ASP A 85 -6.62 -5.82 -16.16
N THR A 86 -7.47 -6.54 -16.92
CA THR A 86 -7.16 -7.91 -17.35
C THR A 86 -5.92 -7.95 -18.26
N MET A 87 -5.79 -6.99 -19.19
CA MET A 87 -4.57 -6.87 -20.02
C MET A 87 -3.33 -6.62 -19.15
N LEU A 88 -3.42 -5.75 -18.14
CA LEU A 88 -2.31 -5.46 -17.22
C LEU A 88 -1.94 -6.69 -16.37
N HIS A 89 -2.92 -7.45 -15.89
CA HIS A 89 -2.68 -8.68 -15.12
C HIS A 89 -2.00 -9.79 -15.93
N THR A 90 -2.02 -9.73 -17.27
CA THR A 90 -1.19 -10.63 -18.09
C THR A 90 0.31 -10.32 -18.00
N LEU A 91 0.67 -9.11 -17.59
CA LEU A 91 2.06 -8.68 -17.40
C LEU A 91 2.54 -9.01 -15.98
N ASP A 92 1.76 -8.61 -14.99
CA ASP A 92 2.04 -8.88 -13.58
C ASP A 92 0.78 -8.65 -12.72
N PRO A 93 0.64 -9.31 -11.54
CA PRO A 93 -0.55 -9.20 -10.69
C PRO A 93 -0.65 -7.88 -9.91
N HIS A 94 0.31 -6.96 -10.04
CA HIS A 94 0.37 -5.70 -9.29
C HIS A 94 0.05 -4.47 -10.15
N SER A 95 0.05 -4.61 -11.47
CA SER A 95 -0.34 -3.56 -12.42
C SER A 95 -1.87 -3.41 -12.47
N ASN A 96 -2.37 -2.20 -12.24
CA ASN A 96 -3.80 -1.89 -12.25
C ASN A 96 -4.06 -0.56 -12.97
N TYR A 97 -5.24 -0.41 -13.56
CA TYR A 97 -5.73 0.83 -14.12
C TYR A 97 -6.63 1.56 -13.13
N PHE A 98 -6.33 2.83 -12.88
CA PHE A 98 -7.18 3.69 -12.08
C PHE A 98 -8.04 4.57 -12.97
N ASP A 99 -9.34 4.56 -12.75
CA ASP A 99 -10.21 5.62 -13.26
C ASP A 99 -9.94 6.95 -12.53
N ALA A 100 -10.54 8.06 -12.99
CA ALA A 100 -10.29 9.38 -12.42
C ALA A 100 -10.60 9.46 -10.91
N LYS A 101 -11.70 8.82 -10.47
CA LYS A 101 -12.12 8.84 -9.07
C LYS A 101 -11.17 8.01 -8.21
N GLU A 102 -10.77 6.84 -8.70
CA GLU A 102 -9.81 5.98 -8.01
C GLU A 102 -8.42 6.59 -7.97
N PHE A 103 -8.00 7.31 -9.01
CA PHE A 103 -6.73 8.00 -9.03
C PHE A 103 -6.68 9.15 -8.01
N ASP A 104 -7.76 9.93 -7.89
CA ASP A 104 -7.87 10.96 -6.85
C ASP A 104 -7.84 10.35 -5.44
N GLN A 105 -8.49 9.19 -5.26
CA GLN A 105 -8.43 8.44 -4.02
C GLN A 105 -7.00 7.91 -3.75
N PHE A 106 -6.35 7.31 -4.74
CA PHE A 106 -4.99 6.79 -4.65
C PHE A 106 -3.99 7.89 -4.32
N ARG A 107 -4.09 9.08 -4.93
CA ARG A 107 -3.25 10.23 -4.59
C ARG A 107 -3.43 10.68 -3.15
N THR A 108 -4.67 10.64 -2.66
CA THR A 108 -4.98 10.95 -1.26
C THR A 108 -4.36 9.92 -0.33
N ASP A 109 -4.44 8.63 -0.69
CA ASP A 109 -3.87 7.52 0.07
C ASP A 109 -2.33 7.53 0.08
N GLN A 110 -1.69 7.82 -1.06
CA GLN A 110 -0.22 7.89 -1.22
C GLN A 110 0.42 9.01 -0.38
N ASN A 111 -0.27 10.13 -0.20
CA ASN A 111 0.21 11.20 0.67
C ASN A 111 0.25 10.79 2.16
N SER A 112 -0.16 9.55 2.48
CA SER A 112 0.09 8.85 3.75
C SER A 112 -0.39 9.62 4.99
N GLN A 113 -1.33 10.54 4.80
CA GLN A 113 -2.06 11.14 5.89
C GLN A 113 -3.40 10.44 5.95
N TYR A 114 -3.40 9.32 6.68
CA TYR A 114 -4.63 8.62 6.96
C TYR A 114 -5.50 9.49 7.85
N PHE A 115 -6.62 9.95 7.29
CA PHE A 115 -7.61 10.75 7.98
C PHE A 115 -8.89 9.94 8.16
N GLY A 116 -9.34 9.87 9.40
CA GLY A 116 -10.54 9.15 9.74
C GLY A 116 -10.96 9.48 11.16
N ILE A 117 -11.79 8.60 11.72
CA ILE A 117 -12.30 8.80 13.08
C ILE A 117 -11.35 8.27 14.15
N GLY A 118 -10.42 7.37 13.80
CA GLY A 118 -9.47 6.80 14.76
C GLY A 118 -10.08 5.81 15.73
N ALA A 119 -10.67 4.75 15.17
CA ALA A 119 -11.20 3.63 15.89
C ALA A 119 -10.86 2.32 15.16
N THR A 120 -10.71 1.24 15.93
CA THR A 120 -10.75 -0.13 15.41
C THR A 120 -12.21 -0.58 15.38
N ILE A 121 -12.62 -1.15 14.25
CA ILE A 121 -13.97 -1.67 14.03
C ILE A 121 -13.93 -3.19 13.89
N GLY A 122 -15.04 -3.85 14.23
CA GLY A 122 -15.19 -5.30 14.06
C GLY A 122 -16.53 -5.63 13.44
N ASP A 123 -16.59 -6.77 12.76
CA ASP A 123 -17.83 -7.28 12.17
C ASP A 123 -18.65 -8.05 13.20
N LEU A 124 -19.96 -7.83 13.15
CA LEU A 124 -20.97 -8.67 13.77
C LEU A 124 -21.59 -9.50 12.65
N SER A 125 -21.45 -10.82 12.74
CA SER A 125 -22.04 -11.77 11.79
C SER A 125 -23.19 -12.54 12.42
N ASP A 126 -24.11 -13.03 11.58
CA ASP A 126 -25.12 -14.00 11.98
C ASP A 126 -24.55 -15.42 12.14
N ALA A 127 -25.41 -16.38 12.48
CA ALA A 127 -25.04 -17.78 12.68
C ALA A 127 -24.48 -18.46 11.42
N ASP A 128 -24.81 -17.92 10.24
CA ASP A 128 -24.35 -18.43 8.94
C ASP A 128 -23.05 -17.72 8.48
N GLY A 129 -22.48 -16.85 9.32
CA GLY A 129 -21.23 -16.14 9.06
C GLY A 129 -21.39 -14.89 8.19
N LYS A 130 -22.60 -14.49 7.83
CA LYS A 130 -22.85 -13.28 7.04
C LYS A 130 -22.76 -12.06 7.94
N VAL A 131 -21.98 -11.06 7.51
CA VAL A 131 -21.86 -9.78 8.21
C VAL A 131 -23.22 -9.06 8.21
N ILE A 132 -23.75 -8.78 9.40
CA ILE A 132 -25.03 -8.08 9.59
C ILE A 132 -24.84 -6.64 10.06
N ALA A 133 -23.72 -6.34 10.73
CA ALA A 133 -23.37 -4.99 11.14
C ALA A 133 -21.88 -4.87 11.45
N THR A 134 -21.41 -3.65 11.62
CA THR A 134 -20.06 -3.34 12.12
C THR A 134 -20.17 -2.56 13.42
N TYR A 135 -19.29 -2.84 14.38
CA TYR A 135 -19.26 -2.18 15.69
C TYR A 135 -17.88 -1.63 16.04
N ILE A 136 -17.83 -0.69 16.98
CA ILE A 136 -16.59 -0.14 17.54
C ILE A 136 -15.95 -1.17 18.47
N LYS A 137 -14.74 -1.62 18.13
CA LYS A 137 -13.93 -2.52 18.97
C LYS A 137 -12.98 -1.77 19.90
N ALA A 138 -12.49 -0.61 19.49
CA ALA A 138 -11.70 0.27 20.34
C ALA A 138 -11.63 1.66 19.70
N THR A 139 -11.50 2.69 20.52
CA THR A 139 -11.08 4.02 20.06
C THR A 139 -9.64 4.26 20.46
N PHE A 140 -8.85 4.94 19.64
CA PHE A 140 -7.50 5.30 20.03
C PHE A 140 -7.51 6.53 20.94
N ASP A 141 -6.65 6.54 21.96
CA ASP A 141 -6.58 7.64 22.92
C ASP A 141 -6.32 8.98 22.22
N GLY A 142 -7.15 9.97 22.56
CA GLY A 142 -7.05 11.30 21.97
C GLY A 142 -7.47 11.38 20.50
N ALA A 143 -7.88 10.29 19.83
CA ALA A 143 -8.36 10.32 18.46
C ALA A 143 -9.80 10.89 18.35
N PRO A 144 -10.26 11.33 17.16
CA PRO A 144 -11.58 11.94 17.00
C PRO A 144 -12.74 11.12 17.57
N ALA A 145 -12.75 9.80 17.39
CA ALA A 145 -13.76 8.87 17.90
C ALA A 145 -13.80 8.80 19.42
N ASN A 146 -12.62 8.79 20.05
CA ASN A 146 -12.50 8.82 21.51
C ASN A 146 -13.04 10.13 22.07
N ARG A 147 -12.64 11.27 21.49
CA ARG A 147 -13.13 12.61 21.89
C ARG A 147 -14.64 12.78 21.67
N ALA A 148 -15.19 12.12 20.65
CA ALA A 148 -16.61 12.13 20.34
C ALA A 148 -17.43 11.14 21.21
N GLY A 149 -16.78 10.38 22.11
CA GLY A 149 -17.45 9.49 23.04
C GLY A 149 -18.01 8.21 22.39
N LEU A 150 -17.41 7.74 21.31
CA LEU A 150 -17.68 6.39 20.81
C LEU A 150 -17.10 5.36 21.79
N LEU A 151 -17.86 4.30 22.05
CA LEU A 151 -17.54 3.28 23.04
C LEU A 151 -17.47 1.90 22.42
N TYR A 152 -16.83 0.96 23.12
CA TYR A 152 -16.84 -0.44 22.74
C TYR A 152 -18.28 -0.95 22.57
N GLY A 153 -18.52 -1.68 21.48
CA GLY A 153 -19.80 -2.31 21.17
C GLY A 153 -20.80 -1.40 20.46
N ASP A 154 -20.52 -0.10 20.31
CA ASP A 154 -21.39 0.80 19.54
C ASP A 154 -21.52 0.30 18.10
N LYS A 155 -22.74 -0.02 17.71
CA LYS A 155 -23.05 -0.52 16.37
C LYS A 155 -23.20 0.66 15.41
N ILE A 156 -22.44 0.65 14.32
CA ILE A 156 -22.48 1.68 13.29
C ILE A 156 -23.68 1.38 12.38
N VAL A 157 -24.72 2.20 12.47
CA VAL A 157 -25.96 2.02 11.71
C VAL A 157 -25.91 2.77 10.38
N ASP A 158 -25.39 4.01 10.41
CA ASP A 158 -25.40 4.93 9.27
C ASP A 158 -24.16 5.82 9.29
N VAL A 159 -23.63 6.15 8.11
CA VAL A 159 -22.60 7.18 7.94
C VAL A 159 -23.03 8.12 6.82
N ASN A 160 -23.16 9.40 7.13
CA ASN A 160 -23.55 10.47 6.20
C ASN A 160 -24.87 10.20 5.45
N GLY A 161 -25.84 9.56 6.11
CA GLY A 161 -27.16 9.24 5.53
C GLY A 161 -27.16 7.96 4.68
N VAL A 162 -26.06 7.21 4.64
CA VAL A 162 -25.97 5.90 4.02
C VAL A 162 -25.92 4.81 5.09
N SER A 163 -26.86 3.86 5.01
CA SER A 163 -26.90 2.68 5.89
C SER A 163 -25.63 1.83 5.77
N MET A 164 -25.04 1.51 6.92
CA MET A 164 -23.87 0.63 7.06
C MET A 164 -24.23 -0.81 7.41
N LEU A 165 -25.49 -1.10 7.74
CA LEU A 165 -25.93 -2.45 8.07
C LEU A 165 -25.75 -3.41 6.88
N GLY A 166 -25.21 -4.60 7.15
CA GLY A 166 -24.92 -5.63 6.15
C GLY A 166 -23.79 -5.33 5.17
N LYS A 167 -23.11 -4.17 5.29
CA LYS A 167 -21.94 -3.84 4.48
C LYS A 167 -20.69 -4.56 4.99
N SER A 168 -19.73 -4.79 4.10
CA SER A 168 -18.43 -5.34 4.49
C SER A 168 -17.64 -4.36 5.36
N LEU A 169 -16.76 -4.88 6.22
CA LEU A 169 -15.85 -4.06 7.02
C LEU A 169 -15.05 -3.05 6.18
N ILE A 170 -14.65 -3.44 4.98
CA ILE A 170 -13.90 -2.60 4.04
C ILE A 170 -14.77 -1.42 3.58
N GLU A 171 -16.01 -1.66 3.19
CA GLU A 171 -16.94 -0.58 2.81
C GLU A 171 -17.18 0.38 3.98
N VAL A 172 -17.53 -0.14 5.17
CA VAL A 172 -17.78 0.71 6.35
C VAL A 172 -16.54 1.54 6.66
N ARG A 173 -15.36 0.92 6.65
CA ARG A 173 -14.07 1.60 6.81
C ARG A 173 -13.90 2.75 5.81
N ASN A 174 -14.23 2.55 4.55
CA ASN A 174 -14.09 3.59 3.51
C ASN A 174 -15.04 4.78 3.74
N PHE A 175 -16.23 4.56 4.30
CA PHE A 175 -17.15 5.66 4.68
C PHE A 175 -16.66 6.45 5.91
N LEU A 176 -16.02 5.77 6.87
CA LEU A 176 -15.45 6.42 8.06
C LEU A 176 -14.18 7.23 7.74
N ARG A 177 -13.50 6.87 6.65
CA ARG A 177 -12.37 7.60 6.07
C ARG A 177 -12.81 8.81 5.26
N GLY A 178 -11.90 9.75 5.03
CA GLY A 178 -12.17 10.94 4.22
C GLY A 178 -11.19 12.07 4.54
N PRO A 179 -11.18 13.16 3.76
CA PRO A 179 -10.20 14.23 3.92
C PRO A 179 -10.20 14.85 5.33
N ARG A 180 -9.03 15.29 5.79
CA ARG A 180 -8.88 15.98 7.08
C ARG A 180 -9.84 17.16 7.20
N GLY A 181 -10.40 17.35 8.38
CA GLY A 181 -11.30 18.46 8.68
C GLY A 181 -12.73 18.27 8.16
N THR A 182 -13.00 17.24 7.36
CA THR A 182 -14.36 16.95 6.90
C THR A 182 -15.18 16.26 8.00
N PRO A 183 -16.48 16.60 8.15
CA PRO A 183 -17.34 15.93 9.10
C PRO A 183 -17.75 14.53 8.61
N ALA A 184 -17.86 13.60 9.55
CA ALA A 184 -18.53 12.32 9.40
C ALA A 184 -19.69 12.29 10.39
N LYS A 185 -20.93 12.25 9.89
CA LYS A 185 -22.13 12.11 10.70
C LYS A 185 -22.44 10.63 10.84
N ILE A 186 -22.23 10.08 12.03
CA ILE A 186 -22.33 8.65 12.27
C ILE A 186 -23.52 8.40 13.18
N THR A 187 -24.50 7.63 12.73
CA THR A 187 -25.54 7.14 13.63
C THR A 187 -25.07 5.84 14.25
N VAL A 188 -24.95 5.83 15.58
CA VAL A 188 -24.61 4.63 16.35
C VAL A 188 -25.80 4.15 17.15
N GLU A 189 -25.88 2.84 17.36
CA GLU A 189 -26.78 2.21 18.32
C GLU A 189 -25.94 1.72 19.49
N ARG A 190 -26.18 2.28 20.68
CA ARG A 190 -25.38 2.01 21.88
C ARG A 190 -25.56 0.58 22.37
N TYR A 191 -24.45 -0.09 22.67
CA TYR A 191 -24.47 -1.43 23.24
C TYR A 191 -25.20 -1.44 24.59
N GLY A 192 -26.11 -2.40 24.78
CA GLY A 192 -26.91 -2.57 26.01
C GLY A 192 -28.22 -1.78 26.07
N SER A 193 -28.23 -0.50 25.67
CA SER A 193 -29.47 0.32 25.71
C SER A 193 -30.28 0.28 24.41
N GLY A 194 -29.65 -0.02 23.27
CA GLY A 194 -30.30 0.04 21.96
C GLY A 194 -30.66 1.47 21.50
N LYS A 195 -30.31 2.48 22.29
CA LYS A 195 -30.56 3.89 21.94
C LYS A 195 -29.73 4.26 20.72
N ARG A 196 -30.39 4.87 19.73
CA ARG A 196 -29.72 5.44 18.55
C ARG A 196 -29.42 6.92 18.76
N GLU A 197 -28.22 7.31 18.36
CA GLU A 197 -27.82 8.71 18.37
C GLU A 197 -26.85 9.02 17.25
N MET A 198 -26.93 10.24 16.74
CA MET A 198 -26.03 10.75 15.73
C MET A 198 -24.86 11.46 16.42
N VAL A 199 -23.66 11.06 16.07
CA VAL A 199 -22.40 11.63 16.53
C VAL A 199 -21.70 12.23 15.32
N GLU A 200 -21.43 13.53 15.36
CA GLU A 200 -20.64 14.20 14.33
C GLU A 200 -19.17 14.20 14.72
N ILE A 201 -18.32 13.64 13.86
CA ILE A 201 -16.89 13.49 14.10
C ILE A 201 -16.12 14.19 12.99
N ILE A 202 -15.26 15.13 13.36
CA ILE A 202 -14.34 15.77 12.41
C ILE A 202 -13.15 14.81 12.17
N ARG A 203 -12.97 14.38 10.92
CA ARG A 203 -11.86 13.50 10.55
C ARG A 203 -10.54 14.21 10.75
N ASP A 204 -9.59 13.53 11.38
CA ASP A 204 -8.26 14.07 11.65
C ASP A 204 -7.20 12.99 11.44
N ALA A 205 -5.93 13.39 11.51
CA ALA A 205 -4.81 12.46 11.47
C ALA A 205 -4.95 11.48 12.65
N VAL A 206 -5.04 10.20 12.31
CA VAL A 206 -5.08 9.15 13.32
C VAL A 206 -3.65 8.62 13.47
N SER A 207 -3.05 8.85 14.64
CA SER A 207 -1.78 8.22 14.96
C SER A 207 -2.03 6.72 15.16
N GLN A 208 -1.59 5.92 14.21
CA GLN A 208 -1.42 4.48 14.41
C GLN A 208 0.10 4.26 14.45
N PRO A 209 0.68 3.99 15.64
CA PRO A 209 2.11 3.78 15.74
C PRO A 209 2.49 2.59 14.85
N SER A 210 3.53 2.78 14.05
CA SER A 210 4.12 1.68 13.27
C SER A 210 4.84 0.66 14.13
N ILE A 211 5.27 1.09 15.32
CA ILE A 211 5.97 0.27 16.31
C ILE A 211 5.09 0.16 17.55
N PRO A 212 4.11 -0.76 17.57
CA PRO A 212 3.17 -0.90 18.67
C PRO A 212 3.79 -1.44 19.96
N GLU A 213 4.92 -2.15 19.90
CA GLU A 213 5.51 -2.83 21.06
C GLU A 213 7.03 -2.61 21.13
N VAL A 214 7.49 -2.11 22.28
CA VAL A 214 8.89 -1.82 22.59
C VAL A 214 9.16 -2.20 24.04
N TYR A 215 10.02 -3.18 24.30
CA TYR A 215 10.32 -3.63 25.66
C TYR A 215 11.62 -4.45 25.77
N MET A 216 12.13 -4.65 26.99
CA MET A 216 13.17 -5.65 27.29
C MET A 216 12.53 -7.04 27.40
N ILE A 217 12.91 -7.98 26.54
CA ILE A 217 12.45 -9.38 26.67
C ILE A 217 13.17 -10.11 27.82
N ARG A 218 14.41 -9.71 28.09
CA ARG A 218 15.23 -10.13 29.24
C ARG A 218 16.36 -9.11 29.45
N PRO A 219 17.08 -9.12 30.58
CA PRO A 219 18.17 -8.17 30.82
C PRO A 219 19.16 -8.12 29.65
N GLY A 220 19.36 -6.91 29.11
CA GLY A 220 20.27 -6.66 27.99
C GLY A 220 19.76 -7.03 26.60
N VAL A 221 18.53 -7.56 26.45
CA VAL A 221 17.96 -7.88 25.13
C VAL A 221 16.65 -7.12 24.93
N GLY A 222 16.68 -6.17 24.00
CA GLY A 222 15.52 -5.39 23.60
C GLY A 222 14.76 -6.01 22.45
N TYR A 223 13.50 -5.65 22.38
CA TYR A 223 12.57 -6.09 21.36
C TYR A 223 11.81 -4.88 20.83
N ILE A 224 11.79 -4.77 19.50
CA ILE A 224 11.04 -3.75 18.75
C ILE A 224 10.17 -4.48 17.74
N ALA A 225 8.85 -4.41 17.91
CA ALA A 225 7.89 -4.96 16.96
C ALA A 225 7.56 -3.92 15.89
N MET A 226 8.16 -4.03 14.71
CA MET A 226 7.81 -3.20 13.56
C MET A 226 6.69 -3.87 12.77
N LYS A 227 5.53 -4.08 13.39
CA LYS A 227 4.39 -4.80 12.79
C LYS A 227 3.32 -3.89 12.18
N GLY A 228 3.36 -2.59 12.46
CA GLY A 228 2.37 -1.62 11.97
C GLY A 228 2.60 -1.12 10.55
N GLY A 229 3.57 -1.69 9.82
CA GLY A 229 3.99 -1.21 8.50
C GLY A 229 5.01 -0.07 8.56
N PHE A 230 5.57 0.30 7.41
CA PHE A 230 6.45 1.46 7.26
C PHE A 230 5.62 2.69 6.89
N ASN A 231 5.33 3.54 7.87
CA ASN A 231 4.58 4.78 7.72
C ASN A 231 5.50 6.00 7.96
N GLN A 232 4.96 7.22 7.83
CA GLN A 232 5.77 8.44 7.92
C GLN A 232 6.52 8.60 9.26
N THR A 233 6.01 8.03 10.35
CA THR A 233 6.57 8.17 11.71
C THR A 233 7.54 7.06 12.09
N THR A 234 7.62 5.97 11.31
CA THR A 234 8.39 4.75 11.65
C THR A 234 9.82 5.00 12.07
N TYR A 235 10.60 5.76 11.31
CA TYR A 235 11.99 6.01 11.68
C TYR A 235 12.12 6.80 12.99
N ALA A 236 11.21 7.75 13.23
CA ALA A 236 11.23 8.53 14.47
C ALA A 236 10.87 7.66 15.69
N GLU A 237 9.84 6.81 15.55
CA GLU A 237 9.45 5.81 16.56
C GLU A 237 10.61 4.84 16.82
N PHE A 238 11.29 4.38 15.78
CA PHE A 238 12.40 3.43 15.87
C PHE A 238 13.59 4.03 16.66
N ILE A 239 14.00 5.25 16.34
CA ILE A 239 15.11 5.92 17.05
C ILE A 239 14.73 6.21 18.52
N GLN A 240 13.47 6.54 18.78
CA GLN A 240 12.99 6.72 20.15
C GLN A 240 13.04 5.40 20.92
N ALA A 241 12.55 4.30 20.34
CA ALA A 241 12.61 2.96 20.92
C ALA A 241 14.05 2.52 21.20
N MET A 242 14.96 2.71 20.25
CA MET A 242 16.39 2.42 20.43
C MET A 242 16.99 3.18 21.61
N ARG A 243 16.66 4.47 21.75
CA ARG A 243 17.15 5.31 22.85
C ARG A 243 16.62 4.83 24.20
N GLU A 244 15.33 4.54 24.29
CA GLU A 244 14.68 4.05 25.51
C GLU A 244 15.26 2.71 25.95
N LEU A 245 15.40 1.76 25.03
CA LEU A 245 15.94 0.44 25.33
C LEU A 245 17.42 0.51 25.72
N LYS A 246 18.23 1.35 25.05
CA LYS A 246 19.63 1.58 25.44
C LYS A 246 19.75 2.19 26.83
N ALA A 247 18.89 3.16 27.18
CA ALA A 247 18.86 3.73 28.53
C ALA A 247 18.49 2.69 29.59
N GLN A 248 17.71 1.66 29.22
CA GLN A 248 17.39 0.50 30.07
C GLN A 248 18.49 -0.57 30.09
N GLY A 249 19.64 -0.35 29.42
CA GLY A 249 20.77 -1.27 29.41
C GLY A 249 20.73 -2.33 28.30
N MET A 250 19.96 -2.11 27.23
CA MET A 250 19.98 -2.97 26.05
C MET A 250 21.40 -3.13 25.49
N LYS A 251 21.78 -4.38 25.21
CA LYS A 251 23.04 -4.75 24.54
C LYS A 251 22.82 -5.51 23.23
N GLN A 252 21.64 -6.07 23.00
CA GLN A 252 21.26 -6.84 21.82
C GLN A 252 19.81 -6.48 21.46
N LEU A 253 19.47 -6.52 20.17
CA LEU A 253 18.15 -6.18 19.66
C LEU A 253 17.54 -7.36 18.90
N VAL A 254 16.27 -7.64 19.20
CA VAL A 254 15.38 -8.42 18.35
C VAL A 254 14.44 -7.46 17.63
N LEU A 255 14.51 -7.46 16.30
CA LEU A 255 13.66 -6.66 15.43
C LEU A 255 12.62 -7.56 14.78
N ASP A 256 11.35 -7.38 15.09
CA ASP A 256 10.29 -8.26 14.59
C ASP A 256 9.55 -7.64 13.40
N LEU A 257 9.73 -8.25 12.22
CA LEU A 257 9.10 -7.88 10.96
C LEU A 257 8.02 -8.88 10.52
N ARG A 258 7.65 -9.85 11.37
CA ARG A 258 6.60 -10.82 11.05
C ARG A 258 5.28 -10.08 10.83
N ASP A 259 4.55 -10.47 9.80
CA ASP A 259 3.27 -9.86 9.39
C ASP A 259 3.37 -8.40 8.94
N ASN A 260 4.58 -7.87 8.73
CA ASN A 260 4.77 -6.53 8.16
C ASN A 260 4.84 -6.61 6.62
N GLY A 261 3.73 -6.24 5.96
CA GLY A 261 3.61 -6.20 4.51
C GLY A 261 4.39 -5.07 3.79
N GLY A 262 5.18 -4.28 4.51
CA GLY A 262 6.03 -3.23 3.97
C GLY A 262 5.47 -1.83 4.19
N GLY A 263 5.59 -0.97 3.18
CA GLY A 263 5.18 0.44 3.25
C GLY A 263 6.21 1.36 2.60
N LEU A 264 6.42 2.54 3.18
CA LEU A 264 7.33 3.55 2.66
C LEU A 264 8.79 3.04 2.64
N VAL A 265 9.31 2.78 1.44
CA VAL A 265 10.72 2.39 1.21
C VAL A 265 11.70 3.37 1.85
N SER A 266 11.38 4.66 1.84
CA SER A 266 12.21 5.70 2.48
C SER A 266 12.38 5.49 3.99
N GLN A 267 11.39 4.90 4.66
CA GLN A 267 11.45 4.63 6.10
C GLN A 267 12.27 3.36 6.38
N ALA A 268 12.06 2.30 5.57
CA ALA A 268 12.90 1.10 5.62
C ALA A 268 14.38 1.43 5.36
N TYR A 269 14.65 2.27 4.36
CA TYR A 269 15.99 2.78 4.07
C TYR A 269 16.63 3.45 5.30
N ARG A 270 15.90 4.36 5.98
CA ARG A 270 16.44 5.07 7.15
C ARG A 270 16.70 4.13 8.33
N VAL A 271 15.85 3.13 8.54
CA VAL A 271 16.07 2.10 9.56
C VAL A 271 17.30 1.25 9.22
N ALA A 272 17.45 0.79 7.97
CA ALA A 272 18.64 0.07 7.53
C ALA A 272 19.92 0.92 7.67
N ASN A 273 19.85 2.20 7.28
CA ASN A 273 20.95 3.16 7.40
C ASN A 273 21.38 3.40 8.85
N THR A 274 20.56 3.08 9.86
CA THR A 274 20.98 3.15 11.28
C THR A 274 22.10 2.15 11.56
N PHE A 275 22.11 1.01 10.87
CA PHE A 275 23.00 -0.11 11.14
C PHE A 275 24.12 -0.29 10.10
N LEU A 276 23.96 0.27 8.90
CA LEU A 276 24.89 0.09 7.80
C LEU A 276 25.82 1.30 7.64
N SER A 277 27.08 1.02 7.29
CA SER A 277 28.14 1.99 7.03
C SER A 277 27.98 2.70 5.69
N ALA A 278 28.45 3.94 5.63
CA ALA A 278 28.50 4.73 4.41
C ALA A 278 29.09 3.93 3.24
N GLY A 279 28.37 3.92 2.12
CA GLY A 279 28.75 3.19 0.90
C GLY A 279 28.16 1.78 0.77
N GLN A 280 27.66 1.16 1.84
CA GLN A 280 26.97 -0.13 1.76
C GLN A 280 25.63 0.04 1.03
N THR A 281 25.35 -0.81 0.04
CA THR A 281 24.09 -0.76 -0.72
C THR A 281 22.94 -1.29 0.14
N ILE A 282 21.85 -0.52 0.24
CA ILE A 282 20.61 -0.95 0.90
C ILE A 282 19.68 -1.61 -0.12
N PHE A 283 19.44 -0.95 -1.27
CA PHE A 283 18.67 -1.56 -2.36
C PHE A 283 19.09 -0.99 -3.71
N THR A 284 18.71 -1.70 -4.78
CA THR A 284 18.81 -1.20 -6.15
C THR A 284 17.42 -1.13 -6.76
N GLN A 285 17.24 -0.20 -7.70
CA GLN A 285 15.99 -0.05 -8.41
C GLN A 285 16.28 -0.21 -9.91
N LYS A 286 15.59 -1.15 -10.53
CA LYS A 286 15.67 -1.38 -11.97
C LYS A 286 14.40 -0.89 -12.64
N GLY A 287 14.54 0.01 -13.60
CA GLY A 287 13.42 0.62 -14.33
C GLY A 287 13.58 0.46 -15.85
N ARG A 288 12.47 0.56 -16.58
CA ARG A 288 12.44 0.40 -18.05
C ARG A 288 12.84 1.66 -18.83
N ILE A 289 12.66 2.85 -18.26
CA ILE A 289 12.95 4.13 -18.94
C ILE A 289 14.45 4.42 -18.82
N ASP A 290 15.09 4.94 -19.86
CA ASP A 290 16.49 5.40 -19.79
C ASP A 290 16.66 6.43 -18.66
N GLY A 291 17.59 6.17 -17.73
CA GLY A 291 17.75 6.94 -16.49
C GLY A 291 16.87 6.50 -15.31
N ALA A 292 15.97 5.52 -15.48
CA ALA A 292 15.16 4.95 -14.39
C ALA A 292 15.89 3.84 -13.60
N ASN A 293 17.05 3.38 -14.10
CA ASN A 293 18.00 2.68 -13.24
C ASN A 293 18.65 3.72 -12.34
N ALA A 294 18.04 3.93 -11.17
CA ALA A 294 18.66 4.76 -10.16
C ALA A 294 20.01 4.14 -9.77
N PRO A 295 21.05 4.95 -9.49
CA PRO A 295 22.24 4.42 -8.84
C PRO A 295 21.82 3.69 -7.55
N PRO A 296 22.58 2.67 -7.12
CA PRO A 296 22.28 1.94 -5.90
C PRO A 296 22.03 2.89 -4.74
N TYR A 297 20.93 2.69 -4.01
CA TYR A 297 20.65 3.44 -2.80
C TYR A 297 21.59 2.93 -1.73
N ARG A 298 22.59 3.74 -1.38
CA ARG A 298 23.62 3.40 -0.41
C ARG A 298 23.35 4.07 0.92
N ALA A 299 23.73 3.41 2.00
CA ALA A 299 23.84 4.02 3.31
C ALA A 299 24.82 5.21 3.26
N ASP A 300 24.53 6.25 4.04
CA ASP A 300 25.35 7.45 4.20
C ASP A 300 25.80 7.65 5.66
N ASN A 301 25.51 6.68 6.53
CA ASN A 301 25.81 6.75 7.95
C ASN A 301 27.30 6.52 8.25
N LYS A 302 27.92 7.54 8.85
CA LYS A 302 29.33 7.53 9.25
C LYS A 302 29.58 6.90 10.63
N THR A 303 28.53 6.73 11.43
CA THR A 303 28.57 6.18 12.78
C THR A 303 27.45 5.15 12.95
N PRO A 304 27.57 3.97 12.31
CA PRO A 304 26.58 2.91 12.44
C PRO A 304 26.40 2.47 13.88
N ASP A 305 25.17 2.17 14.26
CA ASP A 305 24.89 1.48 15.50
C ASP A 305 25.47 0.06 15.40
N GLU A 306 26.24 -0.37 16.39
CA GLU A 306 26.89 -1.70 16.43
C GLU A 306 26.12 -2.72 17.28
N THR A 307 24.96 -2.35 17.85
CA THR A 307 24.13 -3.27 18.65
C THR A 307 23.86 -4.55 17.84
N PRO A 308 24.23 -5.76 18.31
CA PRO A 308 23.91 -7.01 17.62
C PRO A 308 22.40 -7.14 17.38
N VAL A 309 22.00 -7.49 16.16
CA VAL A 309 20.59 -7.56 15.75
C VAL A 309 20.23 -8.95 15.27
N VAL A 310 19.07 -9.43 15.72
CA VAL A 310 18.34 -10.55 15.13
C VAL A 310 17.06 -10.01 14.52
N VAL A 311 16.75 -10.38 13.28
CA VAL A 311 15.51 -9.98 12.60
C VAL A 311 14.59 -11.18 12.49
N LEU A 312 13.36 -11.06 12.98
CA LEU A 312 12.33 -12.09 12.84
C LEU A 312 11.48 -11.82 11.61
N VAL A 313 11.28 -12.84 10.77
CA VAL A 313 10.51 -12.75 9.53
C VAL A 313 9.55 -13.94 9.38
N ASN A 314 8.51 -13.78 8.56
CA ASN A 314 7.64 -14.89 8.15
C ASN A 314 7.13 -14.67 6.72
N ARG A 315 6.31 -15.59 6.22
CA ARG A 315 5.68 -15.51 4.88
C ARG A 315 4.85 -14.24 4.60
N ASN A 316 4.52 -13.45 5.63
CA ASN A 316 3.77 -12.21 5.50
C ASN A 316 4.67 -10.96 5.58
N THR A 317 5.98 -11.14 5.79
CA THR A 317 6.97 -10.08 5.67
C THR A 317 7.17 -9.76 4.18
N ALA A 318 6.86 -8.55 3.74
CA ALA A 318 6.87 -8.20 2.32
C ALA A 318 7.44 -6.80 2.01
N SER A 319 7.85 -6.59 0.76
CA SER A 319 8.20 -5.29 0.17
C SER A 319 9.28 -4.53 0.97
N ALA A 320 8.99 -3.33 1.49
CA ALA A 320 9.95 -2.53 2.27
C ALA A 320 10.53 -3.28 3.48
N SER A 321 9.79 -4.22 4.06
CA SER A 321 10.30 -5.11 5.13
C SER A 321 11.39 -6.05 4.62
N GLU A 322 11.24 -6.57 3.41
CA GLU A 322 12.22 -7.43 2.74
C GLU A 322 13.46 -6.62 2.34
N ILE A 323 13.30 -5.36 1.93
CA ILE A 323 14.45 -4.45 1.71
C ILE A 323 15.25 -4.30 3.01
N LEU A 324 14.59 -4.06 4.14
CA LEU A 324 15.29 -3.92 5.43
C LEU A 324 15.98 -5.24 5.83
N ALA A 325 15.26 -6.36 5.79
CA ALA A 325 15.82 -7.66 6.16
C ALA A 325 16.99 -8.06 5.24
N GLY A 326 16.81 -7.94 3.93
CA GLY A 326 17.81 -8.25 2.91
C GLY A 326 19.05 -7.36 3.03
N ALA A 327 18.88 -6.04 3.20
CA ALA A 327 20.02 -5.15 3.39
C ALA A 327 20.83 -5.50 4.66
N LEU A 328 20.18 -5.89 5.75
CA LEU A 328 20.90 -6.30 6.96
C LEU A 328 21.55 -7.68 6.80
N GLN A 329 20.93 -8.58 6.04
CA GLN A 329 21.46 -9.91 5.75
C GLN A 329 22.69 -9.85 4.84
N ASP A 330 22.59 -9.14 3.72
CA ASP A 330 23.62 -9.04 2.67
C ASP A 330 24.94 -8.45 3.19
N HIS A 331 24.87 -7.65 4.25
CA HIS A 331 26.02 -7.01 4.88
C HIS A 331 26.47 -7.68 6.19
N ASP A 332 26.01 -8.91 6.45
CA ASP A 332 26.28 -9.67 7.68
C ASP A 332 25.96 -8.86 8.96
N ARG A 333 25.03 -7.91 8.86
CA ARG A 333 24.74 -6.96 9.94
C ARG A 333 23.73 -7.54 10.92
N ALA A 334 22.85 -8.43 10.48
CA ALA A 334 21.89 -9.10 11.34
C ALA A 334 21.69 -10.57 10.97
N LEU A 335 21.36 -11.39 11.98
CA LEU A 335 20.90 -12.75 11.75
C LEU A 335 19.41 -12.74 11.44
N ILE A 336 19.01 -13.25 10.28
CA ILE A 336 17.61 -13.41 9.90
C ILE A 336 17.08 -14.76 10.39
N VAL A 337 15.94 -14.76 11.09
CA VAL A 337 15.34 -15.96 11.69
C VAL A 337 13.86 -16.04 11.36
N GLY A 338 13.39 -17.20 10.90
CA GLY A 338 11.97 -17.44 10.64
C GLY A 338 11.74 -18.30 9.41
N GLU A 339 10.73 -17.93 8.62
CA GLU A 339 10.38 -18.55 7.34
C GLU A 339 10.84 -17.68 6.18
N ASN A 340 10.80 -18.20 4.95
CA ASN A 340 10.94 -17.35 3.75
C ASN A 340 9.89 -16.24 3.77
N THR A 341 10.29 -15.06 3.35
CA THR A 341 9.43 -13.88 3.22
C THR A 341 8.48 -14.01 2.02
N PHE A 342 7.66 -13.00 1.78
CA PHE A 342 6.58 -13.06 0.80
C PHE A 342 7.06 -13.21 -0.66
N GLY A 343 8.15 -12.53 -1.05
CA GLY A 343 8.60 -12.47 -2.45
C GLY A 343 10.03 -12.02 -2.65
#